data_AF-A0A7J2HXJ5-F1
#
_entry.id   AF-A0A7J2HXJ5-F1
#
_cell.length_a   1.000
_cell.length_b   1.000
_cell.length_c   1.000
_cell.angle_alpha   90.00
_cell.angle_beta   90.00
_cell.angle_gamma   90.00
#
_symmetry.space_group_name_H-M   'P 1'
#
loop_
_entity.id
_entity.type
_entity.pdbx_description
1 polymer ?
#
loop_
_entity_poly.entity_id
_entity_poly.type
_entity_poly.pdbx_seq_one_letter_code
_entity_poly.pdbx_strand_id
1 'polypeptide(L)'
;MNVISFLVITLLGISIIALSFTVFEHAKASHSQIAAKESLKDITSYIANVVVDAFEQANKSKKVSDSEPVINVSILLPKKVGGKRYFVEFGGRYFSIGAEATFRGSRSLGIGSVFAGVDKVVASTEDGKISAYSPLPYLLVGGGIIDSITPQHYIAIFRPASSEIEAVASYRGNEYSNYTTLILMY
;
A
#
# COMPACT_ATOMS: atom_id res chain seq x y z
N MET A 1 40.54 50.54 -9.86
CA MET A 1 40.25 49.13 -9.53
C MET A 1 41.08 48.26 -10.47
N ASN A 2 41.87 47.31 -9.95
CA ASN A 2 42.72 46.48 -10.79
C ASN A 2 41.86 45.43 -11.53
N VAL A 3 42.23 45.06 -12.76
CA VAL A 3 41.46 44.17 -13.64
C VAL A 3 41.16 42.84 -12.96
N ILE A 4 42.11 42.32 -12.18
CA ILE A 4 41.96 41.11 -11.37
C ILE A 4 40.85 41.27 -10.32
N SER A 5 40.83 42.39 -9.59
CA SER A 5 39.81 42.66 -8.58
C SER A 5 38.41 42.78 -9.19
N PHE A 6 38.29 43.41 -10.36
CA PHE A 6 37.03 43.47 -11.10
C PHE A 6 36.57 42.08 -11.54
N LEU A 7 37.47 41.27 -12.12
CA LEU A 7 37.17 39.92 -12.58
C LEU A 7 36.69 39.00 -11.44
N VAL A 8 37.35 39.08 -10.27
CA VAL A 8 36.97 38.32 -9.07
C VAL A 8 35.59 38.72 -8.57
N ILE A 9 35.26 40.01 -8.53
CA ILE A 9 33.93 40.49 -8.11
C ILE A 9 32.85 39.96 -9.07
N THR A 10 33.10 40.01 -10.38
CA THR A 10 32.14 39.54 -11.39
C THR A 10 31.92 38.02 -11.29
N LEU A 11 32.99 37.24 -11.12
CA LEU A 11 32.89 35.78 -10.90
C LEU A 11 32.16 35.43 -9.61
N LEU A 12 32.42 36.19 -8.53
CA LEU A 12 31.73 36.01 -7.26
C LEU A 12 30.22 36.31 -7.41
N GLY A 13 29.87 37.38 -8.13
CA GLY A 13 28.48 37.74 -8.42
C GLY A 13 27.75 36.65 -9.22
N ILE A 14 28.37 36.13 -10.28
CA ILE A 14 27.80 35.03 -11.08
C ILE A 14 27.62 33.77 -10.20
N SER A 15 28.61 33.46 -9.37
CA SER A 15 28.55 32.29 -8.46
C SER A 15 27.41 32.41 -7.45
N ILE A 16 27.22 33.59 -6.84
CA ILE A 16 26.13 33.84 -5.89
C ILE A 16 24.75 33.71 -6.56
N ILE A 17 24.60 34.24 -7.77
CA ILE A 17 23.35 34.13 -8.53
C ILE A 17 23.07 32.66 -8.87
N ALA A 18 24.06 31.93 -9.38
CA ALA A 18 23.91 30.51 -9.70
C ALA A 18 23.55 29.67 -8.47
N LEU A 19 24.19 29.94 -7.31
CA LEU A 19 23.88 29.28 -6.05
C LEU A 19 22.44 29.60 -5.57
N SER A 20 21.99 30.83 -5.77
CA SER A 20 20.63 31.25 -5.40
C SER A 20 19.57 30.51 -6.22
N PHE A 21 19.80 30.35 -7.53
CA PHE A 21 18.92 29.58 -8.41
C PHE A 21 18.88 28.10 -8.03
N THR A 22 20.02 27.48 -7.75
CA THR A 22 20.06 26.06 -7.36
C THR A 22 19.36 25.81 -6.04
N VAL A 23 19.57 26.67 -5.03
CA VAL A 23 18.87 26.59 -3.75
C VAL A 23 17.35 26.77 -3.93
N PHE A 24 16.93 27.74 -4.75
CA PHE A 24 15.52 27.98 -5.02
C PHE A 24 14.84 26.78 -5.70
N GLU A 25 15.46 26.21 -6.74
CA GLU A 25 14.94 25.02 -7.41
C GLU A 25 14.87 23.82 -6.47
N HIS A 26 15.86 23.66 -5.58
CA HIS A 26 15.85 22.59 -4.60
C HIS A 26 14.73 22.77 -3.55
N ALA A 27 14.53 23.99 -3.06
CA ALA A 27 13.45 24.32 -2.14
C ALA A 27 12.06 24.10 -2.76
N LYS A 28 11.88 24.51 -4.02
CA LYS A 28 10.65 24.27 -4.79
C LYS A 28 10.37 22.78 -4.98
N ALA A 29 11.39 21.99 -5.32
CA ALA A 29 11.28 20.55 -5.46
C ALA A 29 10.90 19.88 -4.11
N SER A 30 11.54 20.30 -3.02
CA SER A 30 11.23 19.80 -1.66
C SER A 30 9.79 20.14 -1.24
N HIS A 31 9.35 21.38 -1.45
CA HIS A 31 7.98 21.79 -1.13
C HIS A 31 6.95 20.99 -1.94
N SER A 32 7.19 20.78 -3.23
CA SER A 32 6.33 19.94 -4.09
C SER A 32 6.24 18.50 -3.60
N GLN A 33 7.35 17.92 -3.12
CA GLN A 33 7.36 16.57 -2.53
C GLN A 33 6.56 16.50 -1.23
N ILE A 34 6.68 17.50 -0.36
CA ILE A 34 5.90 17.57 0.89
C ILE A 34 4.42 17.70 0.58
N ALA A 35 4.02 18.64 -0.27
CA ALA A 35 2.63 18.83 -0.67
C ALA A 35 2.05 17.57 -1.34
N ALA A 36 2.85 16.89 -2.16
CA ALA A 36 2.47 15.62 -2.76
C ALA A 36 2.23 14.54 -1.70
N LYS A 37 3.13 14.43 -0.72
CA LYS A 37 2.99 13.46 0.37
C LYS A 37 1.75 13.70 1.22
N GLU A 38 1.47 14.95 1.58
CA GLU A 38 0.25 15.32 2.32
C GLU A 38 -1.00 15.00 1.50
N SER A 39 -1.02 15.35 0.20
CA SER A 39 -2.13 14.99 -0.68
C SER A 39 -2.36 13.47 -0.75
N LEU A 40 -1.29 12.67 -0.82
CA LEU A 40 -1.42 11.21 -0.79
C LEU A 40 -1.96 10.71 0.56
N LYS A 41 -1.58 11.31 1.69
CA LYS A 41 -2.14 10.96 3.01
C LYS A 41 -3.65 11.23 3.08
N ASP A 42 -4.08 12.39 2.58
CA ASP A 42 -5.49 12.76 2.54
C ASP A 42 -6.28 11.77 1.67
N ILE A 43 -5.73 11.41 0.51
CA ILE A 43 -6.33 10.41 -0.40
C ILE A 43 -6.45 9.05 0.27
N THR A 44 -5.37 8.54 0.88
CA THR A 44 -5.40 7.23 1.55
C THR A 44 -6.38 7.21 2.73
N SER A 45 -6.46 8.33 3.47
CA SER A 45 -7.37 8.45 4.62
C SER A 45 -8.83 8.52 4.17
N TYR A 46 -9.12 9.27 3.12
CA TYR A 46 -10.45 9.33 2.53
C TYR A 46 -10.91 7.95 2.04
N ILE A 47 -10.07 7.24 1.28
CA ILE A 47 -10.41 5.91 0.78
C ILE A 47 -10.60 4.92 1.93
N ALA A 48 -9.74 4.95 2.96
CA ALA A 48 -9.88 4.11 4.14
C ALA A 48 -11.24 4.32 4.82
N ASN A 49 -11.64 5.57 5.05
CA ASN A 49 -12.94 5.89 5.65
C ASN A 49 -14.11 5.40 4.79
N VAL A 50 -14.09 5.65 3.48
CA VAL A 50 -15.15 5.21 2.57
C VAL A 50 -15.30 3.68 2.56
N VAL A 51 -14.17 2.96 2.58
CA VAL A 51 -14.13 1.50 2.62
C VAL A 51 -14.66 0.95 3.94
N VAL A 52 -14.31 1.58 5.07
CA VAL A 52 -14.83 1.23 6.40
C VAL A 52 -16.34 1.45 6.46
N ASP A 53 -16.81 2.64 6.07
CA ASP A 53 -18.23 2.98 6.07
C ASP A 53 -19.05 2.02 5.19
N ALA A 54 -18.53 1.71 4.01
CA ALA A 54 -19.12 0.70 3.13
C ALA A 54 -19.23 -0.64 3.86
N PHE A 55 -18.12 -1.17 4.38
CA PHE A 55 -18.12 -2.45 5.08
C PHE A 55 -19.09 -2.49 6.26
N GLU A 56 -19.17 -1.42 7.06
CA GLU A 56 -20.13 -1.33 8.17
C GLU A 56 -21.59 -1.36 7.69
N GLN A 57 -21.91 -0.73 6.56
CA GLN A 57 -23.23 -0.80 5.95
C GLN A 57 -23.54 -2.22 5.43
N ALA A 58 -22.56 -2.92 4.83
CA ALA A 58 -22.69 -4.34 4.47
C ALA A 58 -22.97 -5.21 5.70
N ASN A 59 -22.29 -4.95 6.83
CA ASN A 59 -22.53 -5.69 8.07
C ASN A 59 -23.95 -5.52 8.58
N LYS A 60 -24.48 -4.29 8.57
CA LYS A 60 -25.87 -4.01 8.97
C LYS A 60 -26.89 -4.74 8.08
N SER A 61 -26.63 -4.86 6.77
CA SER A 61 -27.51 -5.55 5.82
C SER A 61 -27.37 -7.08 5.82
N LYS A 62 -26.41 -7.65 6.58
CA LYS A 62 -26.13 -9.10 6.66
C LYS A 62 -25.80 -9.80 5.33
N LYS A 63 -25.51 -9.07 4.24
CA LYS A 63 -25.13 -9.66 2.96
C LYS A 63 -23.71 -10.29 3.02
N VAL A 64 -23.61 -11.60 2.82
CA VAL A 64 -22.34 -12.34 2.61
C VAL A 64 -22.17 -12.70 1.14
N SER A 65 -20.94 -12.74 0.64
CA SER A 65 -20.61 -13.36 -0.63
C SER A 65 -19.11 -13.61 -0.71
N ASP A 66 -18.74 -14.85 -1.06
CA ASP A 66 -17.36 -15.28 -1.27
C ASP A 66 -16.92 -15.08 -2.74
N SER A 67 -17.87 -14.87 -3.66
CA SER A 67 -17.63 -14.80 -5.11
C SER A 67 -17.88 -13.43 -5.73
N GLU A 68 -18.67 -12.58 -5.07
CA GLU A 68 -19.03 -11.25 -5.59
C GLU A 68 -18.70 -10.16 -4.56
N PRO A 69 -18.19 -9.00 -5.00
CA PRO A 69 -18.02 -7.87 -4.10
C PRO A 69 -19.36 -7.48 -3.49
N VAL A 70 -19.40 -7.43 -2.17
CA VAL A 70 -20.62 -7.11 -1.43
C VAL A 70 -21.01 -5.64 -1.66
N ILE A 71 -20.01 -4.79 -1.90
CA ILE A 71 -20.15 -3.36 -2.21
C ILE A 71 -19.19 -2.96 -3.33
N ASN A 72 -19.70 -2.18 -4.29
CA ASN A 72 -18.91 -1.44 -5.27
C ASN A 72 -18.95 0.05 -4.90
N VAL A 73 -17.80 0.61 -4.56
CA VAL A 73 -17.66 2.04 -4.29
C VAL A 73 -17.05 2.70 -5.51
N SER A 74 -17.68 3.79 -6.00
CA SER A 74 -17.07 4.70 -6.97
C SER A 74 -16.51 5.91 -6.24
N ILE A 75 -15.23 6.20 -6.43
CA ILE A 75 -14.55 7.33 -5.78
C ILE A 75 -13.98 8.26 -6.84
N LEU A 76 -14.27 9.56 -6.71
CA LEU A 76 -13.65 10.62 -7.50
C LEU A 76 -12.38 11.10 -6.79
N LEU A 77 -11.25 11.00 -7.47
CA LEU A 77 -9.94 11.39 -6.94
C LEU A 77 -9.23 12.37 -7.91
N PRO A 78 -8.30 13.21 -7.42
CA PRO A 78 -7.53 14.09 -8.29
C PRO A 78 -6.68 13.28 -9.27
N LYS A 79 -6.47 13.78 -10.49
CA LYS A 79 -5.71 13.06 -11.53
C LYS A 79 -4.20 13.02 -11.29
N LYS A 80 -3.67 13.96 -10.51
CA LYS A 80 -2.24 14.11 -10.26
C LYS A 80 -1.97 14.65 -8.86
N VAL A 81 -0.83 14.26 -8.31
CA VAL A 81 -0.29 14.72 -7.03
C VAL A 81 1.18 15.10 -7.23
N GLY A 82 1.56 16.32 -6.86
CA GLY A 82 2.91 16.84 -7.15
C GLY A 82 3.27 16.88 -8.64
N GLY A 83 2.26 17.01 -9.52
CA GLY A 83 2.43 16.97 -10.97
C GLY A 83 2.56 15.56 -11.58
N LYS A 84 2.50 14.51 -10.76
CA LYS A 84 2.64 13.11 -11.20
C LYS A 84 1.33 12.34 -11.05
N ARG A 85 1.17 11.33 -11.90
CA ARG A 85 0.20 10.26 -11.67
C ARG A 85 0.56 9.52 -10.38
N TYR A 86 -0.43 8.93 -9.74
CA TYR A 86 -0.26 8.06 -8.58
C TYR A 86 -1.20 6.85 -8.67
N PHE A 87 -0.88 5.85 -7.85
CA PHE A 87 -1.62 4.62 -7.69
C PHE A 87 -2.06 4.49 -6.24
N VAL A 88 -3.22 3.88 -6.00
CA VAL A 88 -3.65 3.46 -4.67
C VAL A 88 -3.94 1.97 -4.70
N GLU A 89 -3.43 1.27 -3.69
CA GLU A 89 -3.58 -0.17 -3.52
C GLU A 89 -3.98 -0.50 -2.08
N PHE A 90 -4.55 -1.68 -1.91
CA PHE A 90 -4.90 -2.22 -0.61
C PHE A 90 -3.76 -3.08 -0.10
N GLY A 91 -3.07 -2.60 0.94
CA GLY A 91 -1.94 -3.27 1.53
C GLY A 91 -2.38 -4.47 2.37
N GLY A 92 -1.83 -5.63 2.01
CA GLY A 92 -2.09 -6.89 2.71
C GLY A 92 -1.28 -7.06 3.99
N ARG A 93 -1.90 -7.70 4.99
CA ARG A 93 -1.24 -8.38 6.09
C ARG A 93 -1.02 -9.84 5.71
N TYR A 94 0.08 -10.41 6.16
CA TYR A 94 0.39 -11.82 6.00
C TYR A 94 0.81 -12.40 7.35
N PHE A 95 0.39 -13.63 7.63
CA PHE A 95 0.91 -14.42 8.74
C PHE A 95 1.91 -15.44 8.24
N SER A 96 3.02 -15.58 8.93
CA SER A 96 3.96 -16.68 8.69
C SER A 96 3.55 -17.89 9.51
N ILE A 97 3.38 -19.03 8.85
CA ILE A 97 3.05 -20.30 9.47
C ILE A 97 4.25 -21.22 9.28
N GLY A 98 4.77 -21.72 10.40
CA GLY A 98 5.83 -22.73 10.42
C GLY A 98 5.25 -24.09 10.82
N ALA A 99 5.70 -25.15 10.15
CA ALA A 99 5.43 -26.53 10.53
C ALA A 99 6.75 -27.31 10.62
N GLU A 100 6.88 -28.13 11.66
CA GLU A 100 8.02 -29.03 11.85
C GLU A 100 7.56 -30.48 11.69
N ALA A 101 8.19 -31.20 10.77
CA ALA A 101 8.03 -32.64 10.62
C ALA A 101 9.26 -33.34 11.21
N THR A 102 9.04 -34.29 12.13
CA THR A 102 10.09 -35.14 12.68
C THR A 102 9.88 -36.58 12.25
N PHE A 103 10.89 -37.20 11.64
CA PHE A 103 10.88 -38.61 11.26
C PHE A 103 12.20 -39.27 11.62
N ARG A 104 12.16 -40.33 12.44
CA ARG A 104 13.34 -41.13 12.86
C ARG A 104 14.54 -40.30 13.32
N GLY A 105 14.30 -39.20 14.04
CA GLY A 105 15.33 -38.30 14.56
C GLY A 105 15.77 -37.19 13.59
N SER A 106 15.35 -37.22 12.33
CA SER A 106 15.53 -36.11 11.38
C SER A 106 14.37 -35.12 11.49
N ARG A 107 14.70 -33.83 11.44
CA ARG A 107 13.74 -32.71 11.49
C ARG A 107 13.71 -31.97 10.16
N SER A 108 12.53 -31.60 9.70
CA SER A 108 12.31 -30.76 8.52
C SER A 108 11.36 -29.63 8.88
N LEU A 109 11.72 -28.40 8.50
CA LEU A 109 10.93 -27.20 8.74
C LEU A 109 10.39 -26.68 7.42
N GLY A 110 9.07 -26.49 7.36
CA GLY A 110 8.38 -25.79 6.28
C GLY A 110 7.84 -24.47 6.81
N ILE A 111 8.09 -23.37 6.08
CA ILE A 111 7.54 -22.05 6.40
C ILE A 111 6.74 -21.57 5.20
N GLY A 112 5.50 -21.19 5.44
CA GLY A 112 4.60 -20.58 4.46
C GLY A 112 4.12 -19.21 4.93
N SER A 113 3.68 -18.37 4.00
CA SER A 113 2.98 -17.12 4.31
C SER A 113 1.54 -17.22 3.85
N VAL A 114 0.61 -16.80 4.70
CA VAL A 114 -0.82 -16.81 4.42
C VAL A 114 -1.34 -15.38 4.45
N PHE A 115 -2.04 -14.99 3.40
CA PHE A 115 -2.67 -13.67 3.30
C PHE A 115 -3.77 -13.56 4.34
N ALA A 116 -3.63 -12.61 5.24
CA ALA A 116 -4.51 -12.39 6.38
C ALA A 116 -5.71 -11.50 6.04
N GLY A 117 -5.59 -10.70 4.98
CA GLY A 117 -6.53 -9.64 4.64
C GLY A 117 -5.79 -8.33 4.43
N VAL A 118 -6.55 -7.29 4.10
CA VAL A 118 -6.09 -5.93 3.93
C VAL A 118 -6.15 -5.20 5.26
N ASP A 119 -5.05 -4.57 5.66
CA ASP A 119 -4.95 -3.81 6.91
C ASP A 119 -4.64 -2.32 6.72
N LYS A 120 -4.45 -1.88 5.46
CA LYS A 120 -4.16 -0.48 5.14
C LYS A 120 -4.47 -0.15 3.68
N VAL A 121 -4.62 1.13 3.41
CA VAL A 121 -4.64 1.70 2.06
C VAL A 121 -3.30 2.37 1.82
N VAL A 122 -2.62 2.05 0.72
CA VAL A 122 -1.31 2.59 0.36
C VAL A 122 -1.45 3.37 -0.94
N ALA A 123 -0.84 4.55 -1.01
CA ALA A 123 -0.74 5.30 -2.25
C ALA A 123 0.70 5.65 -2.57
N SER A 124 1.06 5.63 -3.85
CA SER A 124 2.40 5.97 -4.34
C SER A 124 2.36 6.73 -5.65
N THR A 125 3.28 7.68 -5.85
CA THR A 125 3.47 8.30 -7.16
C THR A 125 3.97 7.27 -8.17
N GLU A 126 3.74 7.51 -9.46
CA GLU A 126 4.10 6.57 -10.54
C GLU A 126 5.59 6.20 -10.58
N ASP A 127 6.46 7.08 -10.10
CA ASP A 127 7.89 6.83 -9.98
C ASP A 127 8.31 6.19 -8.64
N GLY A 128 7.36 5.87 -7.76
CA GLY A 128 7.57 5.22 -6.46
C GLY A 128 8.28 6.07 -5.40
N LYS A 129 8.63 7.33 -5.70
CA LYS A 129 9.45 8.16 -4.81
C LYS A 129 8.69 8.73 -3.61
N ILE A 130 7.38 8.90 -3.75
CA ILE A 130 6.53 9.45 -2.69
C ILE A 130 5.43 8.44 -2.43
N SER A 131 5.27 8.07 -1.17
CA SER A 131 4.19 7.19 -0.72
C SER A 131 3.60 7.66 0.59
N ALA A 132 2.34 7.27 0.80
CA ALA A 132 1.61 7.44 2.03
C ALA A 132 0.76 6.18 2.27
N TYR A 133 0.32 5.99 3.52
CA TYR A 133 -0.65 4.96 3.83
C TYR A 133 -1.59 5.45 4.93
N SER A 134 -2.78 4.84 4.98
CA SER A 134 -3.71 4.95 6.09
C SER A 134 -4.08 3.56 6.59
N PRO A 135 -3.94 3.26 7.89
CA PRO A 135 -4.33 1.97 8.44
C PRO A 135 -5.85 1.82 8.45
N LEU A 136 -6.31 0.58 8.32
CA LEU A 136 -7.71 0.21 8.54
C LEU A 136 -7.92 -0.19 10.02
N PRO A 137 -9.09 0.08 10.60
CA PRO A 137 -9.40 -0.24 12.00
C PRO A 137 -9.49 -1.75 12.27
N TYR A 138 -9.73 -2.55 11.24
CA TYR A 138 -9.78 -4.01 11.30
C TYR A 138 -9.43 -4.61 9.92
N LEU A 139 -9.12 -5.91 9.90
CA LEU A 139 -8.79 -6.61 8.67
C LEU A 139 -10.01 -6.74 7.77
N LEU A 140 -9.83 -6.38 6.50
CA LEU A 140 -10.84 -6.53 5.46
C LEU A 140 -10.42 -7.60 4.47
N VAL A 141 -11.37 -8.31 3.88
CA VAL A 141 -11.10 -9.16 2.70
C VAL A 141 -11.56 -8.37 1.49
N GLY A 142 -10.65 -8.09 0.57
CA GLY A 142 -10.90 -7.09 -0.45
C GLY A 142 -9.66 -6.72 -1.20
N GLY A 143 -9.84 -5.98 -2.27
CA GLY A 143 -8.75 -5.52 -3.09
C GLY A 143 -9.22 -4.59 -4.19
N GLY A 144 -8.25 -3.94 -4.79
CA GLY A 144 -8.47 -2.99 -5.86
C GLY A 144 -7.18 -2.24 -6.13
N ILE A 145 -6.98 -1.88 -7.38
CA ILE A 145 -5.95 -0.93 -7.76
C ILE A 145 -6.68 0.27 -8.35
N ILE A 146 -6.39 1.43 -7.78
CA ILE A 146 -6.88 2.73 -8.21
C ILE A 146 -5.73 3.39 -8.95
N ASP A 147 -6.05 3.89 -10.12
CA ASP A 147 -5.10 4.50 -11.02
C ASP A 147 -5.61 5.87 -11.43
N SER A 148 -4.99 6.93 -10.90
CA SER A 148 -5.42 8.32 -11.07
C SER A 148 -5.69 8.81 -12.51
N ILE A 149 -5.35 8.03 -13.54
CA ILE A 149 -5.71 8.33 -14.93
C ILE A 149 -7.23 8.28 -15.19
N THR A 150 -7.96 7.35 -14.54
CA THR A 150 -9.42 7.26 -14.68
C THR A 150 -10.10 8.00 -13.52
N PRO A 151 -11.25 8.64 -13.75
CA PRO A 151 -11.95 9.37 -12.68
C PRO A 151 -12.77 8.45 -11.77
N GLN A 152 -13.07 7.24 -12.22
CA GLN A 152 -13.85 6.26 -11.47
C GLN A 152 -12.99 5.03 -11.22
N HIS A 153 -13.01 4.58 -9.98
CA HIS A 153 -12.36 3.35 -9.54
C HIS A 153 -13.36 2.50 -8.79
N TYR A 154 -13.20 1.19 -8.90
CA TYR A 154 -14.01 0.21 -8.20
C TYR A 154 -13.14 -0.49 -7.18
N ILE A 155 -13.62 -0.50 -5.95
CA ILE A 155 -13.00 -1.24 -4.85
C ILE A 155 -13.90 -2.42 -4.55
N ALA A 156 -13.36 -3.63 -4.63
CA ALA A 156 -14.06 -4.85 -4.28
C ALA A 156 -13.82 -5.15 -2.80
N ILE A 157 -14.89 -5.12 -2.01
CA ILE A 157 -14.88 -5.56 -0.61
C ILE A 157 -15.68 -6.85 -0.52
N PHE A 158 -15.05 -7.90 -0.02
CA PHE A 158 -15.66 -9.19 0.24
C PHE A 158 -15.98 -9.31 1.73
N ARG A 159 -17.10 -9.96 2.03
CA ARG A 159 -17.41 -10.40 3.39
C ARG A 159 -17.53 -11.91 3.34
N PRO A 160 -16.45 -12.63 3.67
CA PRO A 160 -16.49 -14.07 3.62
C PRO A 160 -17.50 -14.61 4.65
N ALA A 161 -18.12 -15.73 4.33
CA ALA A 161 -19.07 -16.38 5.24
C ALA A 161 -18.40 -16.91 6.53
N SER A 162 -17.09 -17.17 6.47
CA SER A 162 -16.27 -17.58 7.60
C SER A 162 -15.13 -16.57 7.84
N SER A 163 -14.86 -16.26 9.11
CA SER A 163 -13.65 -15.52 9.53
C SER A 163 -12.44 -16.45 9.72
N GLU A 164 -12.55 -17.70 9.29
CA GLU A 164 -11.48 -18.68 9.39
C GLU A 164 -10.62 -18.67 8.14
N ILE A 165 -9.31 -18.64 8.36
CA ILE A 165 -8.33 -18.96 7.33
C ILE A 165 -7.84 -20.37 7.56
N GLU A 166 -8.04 -21.22 6.56
CA GLU A 166 -7.49 -22.56 6.53
C GLU A 166 -6.10 -22.56 5.89
N ALA A 167 -5.11 -23.06 6.62
CA ALA A 167 -3.77 -23.32 6.10
C ALA A 167 -3.44 -24.80 6.23
N VAL A 168 -3.07 -25.43 5.11
CA VAL A 168 -2.73 -26.86 5.10
C VAL A 168 -1.21 -27.01 5.03
N ALA A 169 -0.63 -27.62 6.06
CA ALA A 169 0.75 -28.08 6.04
C ALA A 169 0.78 -29.55 5.61
N SER A 170 1.43 -29.85 4.48
CA SER A 170 1.55 -31.21 3.96
C SER A 170 3.00 -31.68 3.95
N TYR A 171 3.24 -32.91 4.37
CA TYR A 171 4.48 -33.64 4.16
C TYR A 171 4.24 -34.77 3.15
N ARG A 172 5.04 -34.81 2.08
CA ARG A 172 5.01 -35.88 1.08
C ARG A 172 6.34 -36.62 1.08
N GLY A 173 6.31 -37.88 1.50
CA GLY A 173 7.38 -38.85 1.29
C GLY A 173 7.12 -39.73 0.07
N ASN A 174 8.07 -40.61 -0.27
CA ASN A 174 7.94 -41.51 -1.43
C ASN A 174 6.76 -42.50 -1.33
N GLU A 175 6.33 -42.87 -0.11
CA GLU A 175 5.28 -43.88 0.14
C GLU A 175 4.11 -43.37 1.01
N TYR A 176 4.21 -42.18 1.61
CA TYR A 176 3.18 -41.64 2.52
C TYR A 176 3.00 -40.14 2.33
N SER A 177 1.75 -39.68 2.47
CA SER A 177 1.39 -38.25 2.52
C SER A 177 0.61 -37.97 3.79
N ASN A 178 1.16 -37.12 4.66
CA ASN A 178 0.47 -36.60 5.85
C ASN A 178 0.15 -35.13 5.66
N TYR A 179 -1.00 -34.71 6.16
CA TYR A 179 -1.41 -33.31 6.18
C TYR A 179 -1.95 -32.95 7.56
N THR A 180 -1.65 -31.73 7.99
CA THR A 180 -2.22 -31.10 9.18
C THR A 180 -2.83 -29.78 8.73
N THR A 181 -4.09 -29.58 9.08
CA THR A 181 -4.78 -28.31 8.88
C THR A 181 -4.59 -27.44 10.12
N LEU A 182 -4.13 -26.21 9.91
CA LEU A 182 -4.19 -25.14 10.90
C LEU A 182 -5.33 -24.21 10.53
N ILE A 183 -6.26 -24.02 11.46
CA ILE A 183 -7.35 -23.05 11.33
C ILE A 183 -6.97 -21.82 12.14
N LEU A 184 -6.85 -20.68 11.47
CA LEU A 184 -6.65 -19.38 12.10
C LEU A 184 -8.01 -18.67 12.15
N MET A 185 -8.46 -18.30 13.35
CA MET A 185 -9.70 -17.54 13.55
C MET A 185 -9.39 -16.06 13.77
N TYR A 186 -10.13 -15.16 13.11
CA TYR A 186 -10.17 -13.73 13.43
C TYR A 186 -11.32 -13.39 14.38
#